data_AF-S6CYB1-F1
#
_entry.id   AF-S6CYB1-F1
#
_cell.length_a   1.000
_cell.length_b   1.000
_cell.length_c   1.000
_cell.angle_alpha   90.00
_cell.angle_beta   90.00
_cell.angle_gamma   90.00
#
_symmetry.space_group_name_H-M   'P 1'
#
loop_
_entity.id
_entity.type
_entity.pdbx_description
1 polymer ?
#
loop_
_entity_poly.entity_id
_entity_poly.type
_entity_poly.pdbx_seq_one_letter_code
_entity_poly.pdbx_strand_id
1 'polypeptide(L)'
;KEVSKSLITRLVPASAAMIALGYPGEISSDQDTQVLYGVLSTIPFIYILYVLFSELGKSLERQPAGVAETVGRLRLLLIATWGVYPI
;
A
#
# COMPACT_ATOMS: atom_id res chain seq x y z
N LYS A 1 -20.86 -4.65 0.20
CA LYS A 1 -20.26 -4.72 1.55
C LYS A 1 -19.09 -5.71 1.64
N GLU A 2 -19.14 -6.87 0.98
CA GLU A 2 -18.08 -7.89 1.06
C GLU A 2 -16.74 -7.45 0.43
N VAL A 3 -16.78 -6.72 -0.68
CA VAL A 3 -15.56 -6.27 -1.39
C VAL A 3 -14.73 -5.31 -0.54
N SER A 4 -15.37 -4.32 0.11
CA SER A 4 -14.69 -3.41 1.03
C SER A 4 -14.09 -4.15 2.23
N LYS A 5 -14.79 -5.16 2.76
CA LYS A 5 -14.31 -5.98 3.88
C LYS A 5 -13.09 -6.81 3.46
N SER A 6 -13.14 -7.40 2.26
CA SER A 6 -12.05 -8.19 1.68
C SER A 6 -10.79 -7.35 1.44
N LEU A 7 -10.94 -6.13 0.92
CA LEU A 7 -9.84 -5.19 0.72
C LEU A 7 -9.19 -4.77 2.04
N ILE A 8 -9.99 -4.43 3.05
CA ILE A 8 -9.46 -4.07 4.38
C ILE A 8 -8.67 -5.25 4.99
N THR A 9 -9.19 -6.48 4.87
CA THR A 9 -8.49 -7.68 5.38
C THR A 9 -7.19 -8.02 4.64
N ARG A 10 -6.95 -7.48 3.44
CA ARG A 10 -5.69 -7.66 2.70
C ARG A 10 -4.73 -6.50 2.93
N LEU A 11 -5.25 -5.27 2.91
CA LEU A 11 -4.44 -4.05 3.01
C LEU A 11 -3.91 -3.82 4.43
N VAL A 12 -4.72 -4.06 5.47
CA VAL A 12 -4.30 -3.80 6.85
C VAL A 12 -3.11 -4.69 7.27
N PRO A 13 -3.13 -6.03 7.06
CA PRO A 13 -1.97 -6.85 7.36
C PRO A 13 -0.77 -6.53 6.49
N ALA A 14 -0.97 -6.17 5.21
CA ALA A 14 0.11 -5.78 4.32
C ALA A 14 0.80 -4.49 4.80
N SER A 15 0.04 -3.48 5.23
CA SER A 15 0.60 -2.26 5.82
C SER A 15 1.34 -2.54 7.12
N ALA A 16 0.79 -3.42 7.99
CA ALA A 16 1.47 -3.81 9.21
C ALA A 16 2.81 -4.52 8.91
N ALA A 17 2.83 -5.43 7.92
CA ALA A 17 4.05 -6.11 7.49
C ALA A 17 5.07 -5.14 6.89
N MET A 18 4.62 -4.16 6.09
CA MET A 18 5.48 -3.11 5.52
C MET A 18 6.21 -2.33 6.62
N ILE A 19 5.48 -1.87 7.64
CA ILE A 19 6.05 -1.12 8.75
C ILE A 19 6.98 -2.00 9.59
N ALA A 20 6.56 -3.23 9.90
CA ALA A 20 7.36 -4.16 10.70
C ALA A 20 8.68 -4.55 10.01
N LEU A 21 8.68 -4.69 8.69
CA LEU A 21 9.88 -4.97 7.90
C LEU A 21 10.77 -3.74 7.72
N GLY A 22 10.21 -2.54 7.69
CA GLY A 22 10.99 -1.30 7.59
C GLY A 22 11.69 -0.91 8.90
N TYR A 23 11.05 -1.18 10.04
CA TYR A 23 11.52 -0.72 11.35
C TYR A 23 12.97 -1.12 11.71
N PRO A 24 13.44 -2.36 11.44
CA PRO A 24 14.84 -2.73 11.67
C PRO A 24 15.84 -1.95 10.81
N GLY A 25 15.45 -1.56 9.59
CA GLY A 25 16.27 -0.69 8.72
C GLY A 25 16.39 0.71 9.32
N GLU A 26 15.26 1.30 9.72
CA GLU A 26 15.20 2.66 10.29
C GLU A 26 16.05 2.85 11.55
N ILE A 27 16.15 1.83 12.40
CA ILE A 27 16.96 1.90 13.63
C ILE A 27 18.43 1.50 13.43
N SER A 28 18.79 0.99 12.24
CA SER A 28 20.15 0.54 11.95
C SER A 28 21.07 1.73 11.69
N SER A 29 22.31 1.67 12.20
CA SER A 29 23.38 2.61 11.84
C SER A 29 24.23 2.12 10.66
N ASP A 30 23.96 0.92 10.15
CA ASP A 30 24.66 0.30 9.03
C ASP A 30 23.87 0.48 7.72
N GLN A 31 24.55 1.01 6.69
CA GLN A 31 23.94 1.37 5.41
C GLN A 31 23.42 0.15 4.64
N ASP A 32 24.14 -0.97 4.67
CA ASP A 32 23.74 -2.18 3.96
C ASP A 32 22.46 -2.77 4.58
N THR A 33 22.36 -2.74 5.91
CA THR A 33 21.17 -3.15 6.66
C THR A 33 19.98 -2.24 6.37
N GLN A 34 20.17 -0.92 6.31
CA GLN A 34 19.13 0.03 5.92
C GLN A 34 18.57 -0.28 4.52
N VAL A 35 19.46 -0.48 3.53
CA VAL A 35 19.07 -0.79 2.16
C VAL A 35 18.34 -2.14 2.09
N LEU A 36 18.84 -3.16 2.78
CA LEU A 36 18.21 -4.49 2.79
C LEU A 36 16.76 -4.43 3.31
N TYR A 37 16.55 -3.81 4.48
CA TYR A 37 15.21 -3.69 5.06
C TYR A 37 14.32 -2.71 4.27
N GLY A 38 14.90 -1.69 3.64
CA GLY A 38 14.20 -0.83 2.67
C GLY A 38 13.66 -1.62 1.47
N VAL A 39 14.48 -2.49 0.86
CA VAL A 39 14.05 -3.35 -0.25
C VAL A 39 13.01 -4.38 0.23
N LEU A 40 13.21 -4.99 1.40
CA LEU A 40 12.26 -5.97 1.95
C LEU A 40 10.90 -5.34 2.27
N SER A 41 10.86 -4.12 2.82
CA SER A 41 9.61 -3.39 3.09
C SER A 41 8.94 -2.87 1.81
N THR A 42 9.69 -2.72 0.72
CA THR A 42 9.11 -2.35 -0.59
C THR A 42 8.25 -3.47 -1.19
N ILE A 43 8.51 -4.74 -0.86
CA ILE A 43 7.72 -5.88 -1.34
C ILE A 43 6.22 -5.78 -0.94
N PRO A 44 5.87 -5.67 0.35
CA PRO A 44 4.48 -5.47 0.75
C PRO A 44 3.91 -4.14 0.26
N PHE A 45 4.72 -3.09 0.08
CA PHE A 45 4.29 -1.83 -0.52
C PHE A 45 3.81 -2.02 -1.97
N ILE A 46 4.58 -2.72 -2.81
CA ILE A 46 4.18 -3.05 -4.18
C ILE A 46 2.90 -3.89 -4.20
N TYR A 47 2.75 -4.84 -3.27
CA TYR A 47 1.52 -5.62 -3.14
C TYR A 47 0.30 -4.74 -2.82
N ILE A 48 0.44 -3.77 -1.91
CA ILE A 48 -0.61 -2.78 -1.61
C ILE A 48 -1.00 -2.01 -2.88
N LEU A 49 -0.02 -1.54 -3.65
CA LEU A 49 -0.28 -0.85 -4.92
C LEU A 49 -1.03 -1.75 -5.92
N TYR A 50 -0.62 -3.02 -6.06
CA TYR A 50 -1.31 -3.98 -6.92
C TYR A 50 -2.79 -4.14 -6.52
N VAL A 51 -3.08 -4.36 -5.23
CA VAL A 51 -4.46 -4.53 -4.74
C VAL A 51 -5.28 -3.26 -4.95
N LEU A 52 -4.71 -2.08 -4.67
CA LEU A 52 -5.39 -0.80 -4.81
C LEU A 52 -5.73 -0.44 -6.26
N PHE A 53 -4.85 -0.74 -7.22
CA PHE A 53 -5.06 -0.36 -8.62
C PHE A 53 -5.75 -1.44 -9.45
N SER A 54 -5.45 -2.72 -9.20
CA SER A 54 -6.03 -3.84 -9.94
C SER A 54 -7.38 -4.29 -9.35
N GLU A 55 -7.41 -4.71 -8.08
CA GLU A 55 -8.60 -5.32 -7.48
C GLU A 55 -9.66 -4.29 -7.12
N LEU A 56 -9.24 -3.20 -6.46
CA LEU A 56 -10.14 -2.10 -6.13
C LEU A 56 -10.60 -1.37 -7.40
N GLY A 57 -9.76 -1.24 -8.43
CA GLY A 57 -10.17 -0.69 -9.74
C GLY A 57 -11.39 -1.41 -10.34
N LYS A 58 -11.34 -2.74 -10.45
CA LYS A 58 -12.45 -3.58 -10.94
C LYS A 58 -13.71 -3.48 -10.07
N SER A 59 -13.52 -3.21 -8.78
CA SER A 59 -14.61 -3.09 -7.82
C SER A 59 -15.32 -1.73 -7.92
N LEU A 60 -14.63 -0.69 -8.37
CA LEU A 60 -15.18 0.66 -8.52
C LEU A 60 -16.15 0.78 -9.69
N GLU A 61 -16.01 -0.05 -10.73
CA GLU A 61 -16.96 -0.10 -11.87
C GLU A 61 -18.38 -0.46 -11.44
N ARG A 62 -18.54 -1.08 -10.27
CA ARG A 62 -19.84 -1.49 -9.71
C ARG A 62 -20.40 -0.50 -8.69
N GLN A 63 -19.69 0.60 -8.43
CA GLN A 63 -20.04 1.60 -7.42
C GLN A 63 -20.72 2.82 -8.07
N PRO A 64 -21.54 3.58 -7.32
CA PRO A 64 -22.08 4.86 -7.79
C PRO A 64 -20.98 5.84 -8.18
N ALA A 65 -21.23 6.67 -9.20
CA ALA A 65 -20.24 7.57 -9.80
C ALA A 65 -19.49 8.45 -8.77
N GLY A 66 -20.20 9.04 -7.79
CA GLY A 66 -19.57 9.88 -6.77
C GLY A 66 -18.61 9.13 -5.83
N VAL A 67 -18.89 7.86 -5.53
CA VAL A 67 -18.00 7.01 -4.71
C VAL A 67 -16.79 6.59 -5.51
N ALA A 68 -16.99 6.20 -6.78
CA ALA A 68 -15.90 5.79 -7.67
C ALA A 68 -14.89 6.91 -7.92
N GLU A 69 -15.36 8.14 -8.11
CA GLU A 69 -14.50 9.31 -8.27
C GLU A 69 -13.67 9.60 -7.00
N THR A 70 -14.32 9.60 -5.83
CA THR A 70 -13.65 9.88 -4.54
C THR A 70 -12.56 8.85 -4.25
N VAL A 71 -12.88 7.56 -4.38
CA VAL A 71 -11.90 6.49 -4.17
C VAL A 71 -10.81 6.50 -5.25
N GLY A 72 -11.14 6.89 -6.48
CA GLY A 72 -10.15 7.15 -7.54
C GLY A 72 -9.10 8.18 -7.13
N ARG A 73 -9.53 9.33 -6.61
CA ARG A 73 -8.62 10.38 -6.12
C ARG A 73 -7.78 9.92 -4.93
N LEU A 74 -8.39 9.19 -3.98
CA LEU A 74 -7.66 8.65 -2.82
C LEU A 74 -6.53 7.69 -3.22
N ARG A 75 -6.73 6.86 -4.25
CA ARG A 75 -5.67 5.98 -4.77
C ARG A 75 -4.47 6.76 -5.31
N LEU A 76 -4.74 7.82 -6.07
CA LEU A 76 -3.69 8.70 -6.60
C LEU A 76 -2.96 9.44 -5.48
N LEU A 77 -3.68 9.94 -4.49
CA LEU A 77 -3.09 10.57 -3.30
C LEU A 77 -2.21 9.59 -2.52
N LEU A 78 -2.62 8.33 -2.40
CA LEU A 78 -1.82 7.31 -1.71
C LEU A 78 -0.49 7.05 -2.44
N ILE A 79 -0.49 6.96 -3.77
CA ILE A 79 0.77 6.92 -4.54
C ILE A 79 1.59 8.19 -4.31
N ALA A 80 0.97 9.37 -4.41
CA ALA A 80 1.70 10.62 -4.28
C ALA A 80 2.36 10.79 -2.90
N THR A 81 1.70 10.30 -1.84
CA THR A 81 2.17 10.44 -0.46
C THR A 81 3.10 9.30 -0.04
N TRP A 82 2.90 8.08 -0.54
CA TRP A 82 3.68 6.90 -0.12
C TRP A 82 4.71 6.46 -1.14
N GLY A 83 4.63 6.91 -2.40
CA GLY A 83 5.61 6.61 -3.44
C GLY A 83 7.00 7.19 -3.19
N VAL A 84 7.12 8.08 -2.20
CA VAL A 84 8.39 8.68 -1.75
C VAL A 84 9.09 7.82 -0.69
N TYR A 85 8.37 6.96 0.04
CA TYR A 85 8.96 6.12 1.09
C TYR A 85 10.11 5.19 0.66
N PRO A 86 10.13 4.63 -0.57
CA PRO A 86 11.24 3.79 -1.02
C PRO A 86 12.40 4.57 -1.67
N ILE A 87 12.41 5.91 -1.60
CA ILE A 87 13.46 6.79 -2.15
C ILE A 87 14.28 7.37 -1.00
#